data_AF-A0A957EL85-F1
#
_entry.id   AF-A0A957EL85-F1
#
_cell.length_a   1.000
_cell.length_b   1.000
_cell.length_c   1.000
_cell.angle_alpha   90.00
_cell.angle_beta   90.00
_cell.angle_gamma   90.00
#
_symmetry.space_group_name_H-M   'P 1'
#
loop_
_entity.id
_entity.type
_entity.pdbx_description
1 polymer ?
#
loop_
_entity_poly.entity_id
_entity_poly.type
_entity_poly.pdbx_seq_one_letter_code
_entity_poly.pdbx_strand_id
1 'polypeptide(L)'
;MTQSTTQTETHTSKKTRTLRDYAGLTLRGIAMGASDIVPGVSGGTMAFILGIYEELIDSIRMLGQPEFLQAAFKLRIKDALTILNWQFMLAVSLGIGIAILS
;
A
#
# COMPACT_ATOMS: atom_id res chain seq x y z
N MET A 1 52.58 15.23 31.00
CA MET A 1 51.49 16.07 31.53
C MET A 1 50.24 15.78 30.69
N THR A 2 49.59 14.65 30.97
CA THR A 2 48.49 14.10 30.17
C THR A 2 47.16 14.35 30.89
N GLN A 3 46.28 15.08 30.21
CA GLN A 3 44.82 15.02 30.22
C GLN A 3 44.11 14.83 31.57
N SER A 4 43.50 15.92 32.06
CA SER A 4 42.45 15.89 33.08
C SER A 4 41.08 16.16 32.41
N THR A 5 40.19 15.18 32.54
CA THR A 5 38.79 15.35 33.01
C THR A 5 37.92 16.32 32.19
N THR A 6 36.88 15.90 31.47
CA THR A 6 35.64 15.36 32.08
C THR A 6 34.85 14.60 31.02
N GLN A 7 34.66 13.31 31.29
CA GLN A 7 33.78 12.41 30.55
C GLN A 7 32.33 12.76 30.88
N THR A 8 31.51 12.92 29.85
CA THR A 8 30.06 12.99 29.96
C THR A 8 29.55 11.66 30.52
N GLU A 9 29.19 11.62 31.80
CA GLU A 9 28.42 10.52 32.36
C GLU A 9 27.09 10.40 31.62
N THR A 10 26.93 9.34 30.84
CA THR A 10 25.61 8.85 30.44
C THR A 10 25.41 7.50 31.09
N HIS A 11 24.87 7.53 32.31
CA HIS A 11 24.38 6.35 33.02
C HIS A 11 23.32 5.62 32.17
N THR A 12 23.66 4.52 31.52
CA THR A 12 22.70 3.61 30.90
C THR A 12 22.27 2.54 31.89
N SER A 13 21.24 2.86 32.68
CA SER A 13 20.59 1.92 33.60
C SER A 13 20.00 0.74 32.84
N LYS A 14 20.49 -0.47 33.11
CA LYS A 14 20.00 -1.73 32.52
C LYS A 14 18.64 -2.09 33.14
N LYS A 15 17.57 -1.54 32.57
CA LYS A 15 16.18 -1.74 33.04
C LYS A 15 15.73 -3.18 32.79
N THR A 16 15.41 -3.93 33.86
CA THR A 16 14.73 -5.23 33.79
C THR A 16 13.32 -5.01 33.23
N ARG A 17 13.08 -5.44 31.98
CA ARG A 17 11.82 -5.14 31.28
C ARG A 17 10.68 -5.97 31.83
N THR A 18 9.57 -5.30 32.14
CA THR A 18 8.34 -5.95 32.62
C THR A 18 7.45 -6.32 31.43
N LEU A 19 6.51 -7.25 31.57
CA LEU A 19 5.53 -7.59 30.50
C LEU A 19 4.79 -6.37 29.92
N ARG A 20 4.61 -5.29 30.70
CA ARG A 20 4.08 -4.00 30.22
C ARG A 20 5.00 -3.26 29.25
N ASP A 21 6.32 -3.36 29.44
CA ASP A 21 7.29 -2.79 28.49
C ASP A 21 7.25 -3.58 27.18
N TYR A 22 7.08 -4.90 27.26
CA TYR A 22 6.89 -5.74 26.08
C TYR A 22 5.60 -5.38 25.33
N ALA A 23 4.47 -5.14 26.01
CA ALA A 23 3.25 -4.65 25.37
C ALA A 23 3.42 -3.29 24.68
N GLY A 24 4.15 -2.37 25.32
CA GLY A 24 4.53 -1.08 24.71
C GLY A 24 5.45 -1.24 23.49
N LEU A 25 6.30 -2.26 23.48
CA LEU A 25 7.16 -2.59 22.35
C LEU A 25 6.37 -3.21 21.19
N THR A 26 5.39 -4.07 21.50
CA THR A 26 4.47 -4.65 20.51
C THR A 26 3.63 -3.56 19.82
N LEU A 27 3.11 -2.60 20.57
CA LEU A 27 2.35 -1.47 20.02
C LEU A 27 3.19 -0.59 19.08
N ARG A 28 4.49 -0.47 19.37
CA ARG A 28 5.45 0.24 18.50
C ARG A 28 5.86 -0.60 17.29
N GLY A 29 5.96 -1.93 17.43
CA GLY A 29 6.15 -2.85 16.31
C GLY A 29 4.99 -2.84 15.32
N ILE A 30 3.75 -2.61 15.77
CA ILE A 30 2.58 -2.39 14.91
C ILE A 30 2.67 -1.01 14.22
N ALA A 31 3.08 0.03 14.94
CA ALA A 31 3.30 1.36 14.37
C ALA A 31 4.38 1.36 13.27
N MET A 32 5.42 0.52 13.39
CA MET A 32 6.43 0.30 12.36
C MET A 32 5.91 -0.58 11.22
N GLY A 33 5.21 -1.68 11.53
CA GLY A 33 4.62 -2.58 10.55
C GLY A 33 3.62 -1.88 9.64
N ALA A 34 2.84 -0.91 10.14
CA ALA A 34 1.91 -0.11 9.34
C ALA A 34 2.60 0.91 8.42
N SER A 35 3.82 1.32 8.76
CA SER A 35 4.63 2.21 7.93
C SER A 35 5.28 1.46 6.75
N ASP A 36 5.41 0.13 6.88
CA ASP A 36 5.94 -0.82 5.89
C ASP A 36 4.84 -1.59 5.10
N ILE A 37 3.54 -1.29 5.30
CA ILE A 37 2.41 -1.79 4.48
C ILE A 37 2.28 -0.96 3.18
N VAL A 38 3.33 -0.41 2.58
CA VAL A 38 4.08 -1.18 1.58
C VAL A 38 5.06 -0.24 0.86
N PRO A 39 6.38 -0.44 1.03
CA PRO A 39 7.38 0.02 0.08
C PRO A 39 7.84 -1.18 -0.77
N GLY A 40 7.50 -1.18 -2.05
CA GLY A 40 7.96 -2.19 -3.02
C GLY A 40 7.01 -3.35 -3.36
N VAL A 41 5.76 -3.36 -2.88
CA VAL A 41 4.76 -4.34 -3.34
C VAL A 41 4.08 -3.78 -4.59
N SER A 42 4.29 -4.48 -5.69
CA SER A 42 3.59 -4.28 -6.96
C SER A 42 2.08 -4.34 -6.72
N GLY A 43 1.32 -3.38 -7.26
CA GLY A 43 -0.14 -3.41 -7.21
C GLY A 43 -0.74 -4.72 -7.73
N GLY A 44 -0.04 -5.42 -8.64
CA GLY A 44 -0.44 -6.75 -9.10
C GLY A 44 -0.34 -7.84 -8.03
N THR A 45 0.64 -7.76 -7.13
CA THR A 45 0.79 -8.71 -6.01
C THR A 45 -0.31 -8.51 -4.97
N MET A 46 -0.66 -7.27 -4.65
CA MET A 46 -1.79 -7.00 -3.75
C MET A 46 -3.12 -7.38 -4.39
N ALA A 47 -3.30 -7.13 -5.68
CA ALA A 47 -4.48 -7.59 -6.41
C ALA A 47 -4.61 -9.13 -6.35
N PHE A 48 -3.50 -9.86 -6.43
CA PHE A 48 -3.49 -11.32 -6.32
C PHE A 48 -3.83 -11.80 -4.90
N ILE A 49 -3.19 -11.23 -3.88
CA ILE A 49 -3.45 -11.58 -2.47
C ILE A 49 -4.90 -11.29 -2.07
N LEU A 50 -5.45 -10.18 -2.56
CA LEU A 50 -6.84 -9.78 -2.30
C LEU A 50 -7.87 -10.54 -3.15
N GLY A 51 -7.42 -11.43 -4.05
CA GLY A 51 -8.28 -12.24 -4.92
C GLY A 51 -8.94 -11.47 -6.07
N ILE A 52 -8.54 -10.21 -6.29
CA ILE A 52 -9.09 -9.33 -7.34
C ILE A 52 -8.23 -9.31 -8.62
N TYR A 53 -7.19 -10.15 -8.69
CA TYR A 53 -6.22 -10.15 -9.80
C TYR A 53 -6.83 -10.55 -11.13
N GLU A 54 -7.62 -11.62 -11.17
CA GLU A 54 -8.29 -12.06 -12.41
C GLU A 54 -9.18 -10.96 -12.95
N GLU A 55 -10.01 -10.36 -12.09
CA GLU A 55 -10.91 -9.27 -12.47
C GLU A 55 -10.17 -8.00 -12.91
N LEU A 56 -9.01 -7.73 -12.30
CA LEU A 56 -8.11 -6.64 -12.71
C LEU A 56 -7.47 -6.89 -14.08
N ILE A 57 -6.93 -8.08 -14.30
CA ILE A 57 -6.28 -8.45 -15.56
C ILE A 57 -7.31 -8.50 -16.69
N ASP A 58 -8.49 -9.06 -16.45
CA ASP A 58 -9.55 -9.08 -17.45
C ASP A 58 -10.04 -7.67 -17.78
N SER A 59 -10.16 -6.79 -16.78
CA SER A 59 -10.46 -5.37 -17.02
C SER A 59 -9.37 -4.70 -17.87
N ILE A 60 -8.09 -4.98 -17.62
CA ILE A 60 -6.98 -4.45 -18.44
C ILE A 60 -7.00 -5.03 -19.86
N ARG A 61 -7.32 -6.32 -20.02
CA ARG A 61 -7.44 -6.97 -21.33
C ARG A 61 -8.52 -6.32 -22.18
N MET A 62 -9.66 -5.96 -21.59
CA MET A 62 -10.74 -5.24 -22.30
C MET A 62 -10.27 -3.90 -22.87
N LEU A 63 -9.34 -3.19 -22.20
CA LEU A 63 -8.78 -1.93 -22.72
C LEU A 63 -7.95 -2.13 -23.99
N GLY A 64 -7.34 -3.31 -24.16
CA GLY A 64 -6.56 -3.66 -25.35
C GLY A 64 -7.39 -4.20 -26.52
N GLN A 65 -8.68 -4.45 -26.31
CA GLN A 65 -9.53 -5.01 -27.34
C GLN A 65 -9.85 -3.99 -28.44
N PRO A 66 -9.92 -4.43 -29.71
CA PRO A 66 -10.26 -3.55 -30.81
C PRO A 66 -11.67 -2.96 -30.68
N GLU A 67 -12.63 -3.65 -30.04
CA GLU A 67 -13.96 -3.07 -29.78
C GLU A 67 -13.88 -1.84 -28.86
N PHE A 68 -13.12 -1.93 -27.77
CA PHE A 68 -12.89 -0.81 -26.87
C PHE A 68 -12.15 0.33 -27.59
N LEU A 69 -11.10 -0.01 -28.34
CA LEU A 69 -10.30 0.97 -29.06
C LEU A 69 -11.13 1.70 -30.13
N GLN A 70 -11.96 0.98 -30.89
CA GLN A 70 -12.88 1.57 -31.86
C GLN A 70 -13.94 2.44 -31.18
N ALA A 71 -14.49 2.01 -30.05
CA ALA A 71 -15.44 2.81 -29.27
C ALA A 71 -14.78 4.10 -28.74
N ALA A 72 -13.53 4.02 -28.27
CA ALA A 72 -12.73 5.15 -27.83
C ALA A 72 -12.43 6.13 -28.99
N PHE A 73 -11.99 5.64 -30.15
CA PHE A 73 -11.74 6.45 -31.34
C PHE A 73 -13.01 7.13 -31.89
N LYS A 74 -14.17 6.49 -31.74
CA LYS A 74 -15.48 7.07 -32.11
C LYS A 74 -16.06 8.01 -31.05
N LEU A 75 -15.32 8.32 -29.97
CA LEU A 75 -15.79 9.08 -28.80
C LEU A 75 -17.08 8.51 -28.16
N ARG A 76 -17.35 7.21 -28.34
CA ARG A 76 -18.52 6.53 -27.77
C ARG A 76 -18.21 6.03 -26.36
N ILE A 77 -18.04 6.96 -25.44
CA ILE A 77 -17.56 6.68 -24.07
C ILE A 77 -18.53 5.75 -23.30
N LYS A 78 -19.85 5.88 -23.51
CA LYS A 78 -20.83 5.00 -22.87
C LYS A 78 -20.65 3.53 -23.29
N ASP A 79 -20.41 3.29 -24.58
CA ASP A 79 -20.21 1.94 -25.10
C ASP A 79 -18.86 1.38 -24.64
N ALA A 80 -17.80 2.21 -24.64
CA ALA A 80 -16.49 1.83 -24.12
C ALA A 80 -16.52 1.46 -22.62
N LEU A 81 -17.28 2.20 -21.82
CA LEU A 81 -17.49 1.93 -20.39
C LEU A 81 -18.35 0.70 -20.12
N THR A 82 -19.23 0.32 -21.06
CA THR A 82 -20.07 -0.88 -20.94
C THR A 82 -19.27 -2.15 -21.26
N ILE A 83 -18.28 -2.05 -22.16
CA ILE A 83 -17.32 -3.13 -22.46
C ILE A 83 -16.40 -3.39 -21.27
N LEU A 84 -16.07 -2.35 -20.50
CA LEU A 84 -15.26 -2.45 -19.29
C LEU A 84 -16.13 -2.82 -18.08
N ASN A 85 -15.57 -3.54 -17.11
CA ASN A 85 -16.20 -3.68 -15.79
C ASN A 85 -16.07 -2.36 -15.01
N TRP A 86 -16.93 -1.39 -15.33
CA TRP A 86 -16.87 -0.03 -14.79
C TRP A 86 -17.06 0.02 -13.27
N GLN A 87 -17.84 -0.93 -12.71
CA GLN A 87 -18.08 -1.03 -11.26
C GLN A 87 -16.81 -1.42 -10.53
N PHE A 88 -16.10 -2.43 -11.04
CA PHE A 88 -14.82 -2.86 -10.51
C PHE A 88 -13.75 -1.76 -10.63
N MET A 89 -13.63 -1.14 -11.81
CA MET A 89 -12.67 -0.06 -12.05
C MET A 89 -12.92 1.14 -11.14
N LEU A 90 -14.18 1.52 -10.92
CA LEU A 90 -14.51 2.56 -9.94
C LEU A 90 -14.18 2.14 -8.52
N ALA A 91 -14.50 0.92 -8.11
CA ALA A 91 -14.21 0.43 -6.75
C ALA A 91 -12.71 0.44 -6.45
N VAL A 92 -11.88 -0.05 -7.38
CA VAL A 92 -10.42 -0.04 -7.26
C VAL A 92 -9.88 1.38 -7.28
N SER A 93 -10.34 2.21 -8.22
CA SER A 93 -9.90 3.62 -8.31
C SER A 93 -10.27 4.41 -7.05
N LEU A 94 -11.45 4.16 -6.49
CA LEU A 94 -11.90 4.78 -5.25
C LEU A 94 -11.06 4.31 -4.06
N GLY A 95 -10.75 3.01 -3.97
CA GLY A 95 -9.88 2.45 -2.93
C GLY A 95 -8.46 3.03 -2.96
N ILE A 96 -7.87 3.14 -4.15
CA ILE A 96 -6.56 3.78 -4.34
C ILE A 96 -6.63 5.28 -3.99
N GLY A 97 -7.70 5.97 -4.43
CA GLY A 97 -7.92 7.37 -4.12
C GLY A 97 -8.03 7.63 -2.62
N ILE A 98 -8.79 6.79 -1.90
CA ILE A 98 -8.91 6.86 -0.44
C ILE A 98 -7.55 6.60 0.23
N ALA A 99 -6.79 5.60 -0.25
CA ALA A 99 -5.49 5.26 0.32
C ALA A 99 -4.42 6.35 0.14
N ILE A 100 -4.43 7.07 -1.00
CA ILE A 100 -3.50 8.19 -1.25
C ILE A 100 -3.87 9.42 -0.40
N LEU A 101 -5.16 9.60 -0.11
CA LEU A 101 -5.68 10.72 0.68
C LEU A 101 -5.62 10.48 2.20
N SER A 102 -5.29 9.25 2.65
CA SER A 102 -5.21 8.84 4.06
C SER A 102 -3.80 8.91 4.62
#